data_AF-A0A519HGD4-F1
#
_entry.id   AF-A0A519HGD4-F1
#
_cell.length_a   1.000
_cell.length_b   1.000
_cell.length_c   1.000
_cell.angle_alpha   90.00
_cell.angle_beta   90.00
_cell.angle_gamma   90.00
#
_symmetry.space_group_name_H-M   'P 1'
#
loop_
_entity.id
_entity.type
_entity.pdbx_description
1 polymer ?
#
loop_
_entity_poly.entity_id
_entity_poly.type
_entity_poly.pdbx_seq_one_letter_code
_entity_poly.pdbx_strand_id
1 'polypeptide(L)'
;MRFTPLLSVFAAIGLVTAGCASAPAFNPTVRDAGLPEPCWKFAGDSVSVGVDAAVVRPGDTAPISASVRRNYNPGYEMVPAVCLSDWRVSPVGAAAVTPDGTRVTFAPDLPAGTTVAIEALTPGEPARATVIIAGRNEALLVGRYSEVEATCDGPSPRQPVQELRFTRDGHFSLTWQPFERYVDYWGDYVHDPETGRMTLTVTGGNRVPDSGTRLSGTAELRSDDHRLIMDGFYLGDGQSNGSGQTCRYVFAGPSLQ
;
A
#
# COMPACT_ATOMS: atom_id res chain seq x y z
N MET A 1 51.32 50.70 9.69
CA MET A 1 50.77 49.58 8.88
C MET A 1 49.37 49.97 8.45
N ARG A 2 49.09 49.92 7.15
CA ARG A 2 47.87 50.43 6.52
C ARG A 2 46.71 49.46 6.73
N PHE A 3 45.56 49.98 7.15
CA PHE A 3 44.28 49.26 7.26
C PHE A 3 43.59 49.21 5.90
N THR A 4 43.17 48.02 5.47
CA THR A 4 42.32 47.78 4.30
C THR A 4 40.99 47.23 4.80
N PRO A 5 39.82 47.81 4.45
CA PRO A 5 38.54 47.22 4.82
C PRO A 5 38.09 46.20 3.77
N LEU A 6 37.63 45.02 4.23
CA LEU A 6 36.91 44.05 3.41
C LEU A 6 35.48 44.56 3.14
N LEU A 7 35.11 44.63 1.87
CA LEU A 7 33.73 44.80 1.42
C LEU A 7 32.94 43.51 1.71
N SER A 8 31.88 43.61 2.50
CA SER A 8 30.85 42.57 2.62
C SER A 8 29.85 42.70 1.47
N VAL A 9 29.78 41.69 0.61
CA VAL A 9 28.74 41.55 -0.41
C VAL A 9 27.58 40.78 0.22
N PHE A 10 26.44 41.46 0.44
CA PHE A 10 25.18 40.80 0.77
C PHE A 10 24.53 40.28 -0.51
N ALA A 11 24.47 38.96 -0.67
CA ALA A 11 23.66 38.32 -1.70
C ALA A 11 22.19 38.30 -1.22
N ALA A 12 21.31 38.99 -1.95
CA ALA A 12 19.87 38.92 -1.74
C ALA A 12 19.34 37.56 -2.21
N ILE A 13 18.89 36.74 -1.26
CA ILE A 13 18.15 35.50 -1.54
C ILE A 13 16.71 35.90 -1.88
N GLY A 14 16.38 35.82 -3.17
CA GLY A 14 15.00 35.95 -3.65
C GLY A 14 14.19 34.73 -3.23
N LEU A 15 13.20 34.93 -2.36
CA LEU A 15 12.20 33.94 -2.01
C LEU A 15 11.30 33.70 -3.23
N VAL A 16 11.45 32.56 -3.91
CA VAL A 16 10.49 32.12 -4.93
C VAL A 16 9.32 31.49 -4.18
N THR A 17 8.22 32.24 -4.06
CA THR A 17 6.95 31.69 -3.61
C THR A 17 6.39 30.78 -4.70
N ALA A 18 6.57 29.47 -4.54
CA ALA A 18 5.85 28.47 -5.33
C ALA A 18 4.36 28.58 -4.97
N GLY A 19 3.59 29.26 -5.82
CA GLY A 19 2.15 29.26 -5.73
C GLY A 19 1.65 27.84 -5.98
N CYS A 20 0.99 27.24 -4.99
CA CYS A 20 0.21 26.02 -5.20
C CYS A 20 -0.91 26.35 -6.20
N ALA A 21 -0.66 26.10 -7.48
CA ALA A 21 -1.73 26.08 -8.48
C ALA A 21 -2.60 24.86 -8.16
N SER A 22 -3.72 25.10 -7.48
CA SER A 22 -4.76 24.10 -7.29
C SER A 22 -5.18 23.58 -8.67
N ALA A 23 -5.15 22.26 -8.86
CA ALA A 23 -5.69 21.66 -10.07
C ALA A 23 -7.14 22.14 -10.25
N PRO A 24 -7.56 22.51 -11.47
CA PRO A 24 -8.94 22.96 -11.71
C PRO A 24 -9.89 21.86 -11.25
N ALA A 25 -10.94 22.20 -10.50
CA ALA A 25 -11.96 21.24 -10.10
C ALA A 25 -12.59 20.55 -11.32
N PHE A 26 -13.09 19.33 -11.17
CA PHE A 26 -13.95 18.73 -12.19
C PHE A 26 -15.15 19.65 -12.39
N ASN A 27 -15.49 19.95 -13.64
CA ASN A 27 -16.68 20.71 -13.95
C ASN A 27 -17.84 19.69 -14.04
N PRO A 28 -18.76 19.63 -13.08
CA PRO A 28 -19.76 18.56 -12.98
C PRO A 28 -20.90 18.70 -14.01
N THR A 29 -20.71 19.49 -15.07
CA THR A 29 -21.76 19.86 -16.02
C THR A 29 -22.13 18.75 -17.01
N VAL A 30 -21.44 17.61 -16.99
CA VAL A 30 -21.85 16.41 -17.74
C VAL A 30 -22.77 15.57 -16.86
N ARG A 31 -23.97 16.04 -16.54
CA ARG A 31 -24.91 15.24 -15.72
C ARG A 31 -26.07 14.57 -16.43
N ASP A 32 -26.54 14.98 -17.60
CA ASP A 32 -27.79 14.36 -18.13
C ASP A 32 -27.97 14.28 -19.66
N ALA A 33 -27.13 14.88 -20.49
CA ALA A 33 -27.37 14.91 -21.94
C ALA A 33 -26.50 13.91 -22.71
N GLY A 34 -26.97 12.66 -22.86
CA GLY A 34 -26.56 11.79 -23.97
C GLY A 34 -25.44 10.77 -23.69
N LEU A 35 -25.37 10.19 -22.49
CA LEU A 35 -24.48 9.04 -22.25
C LEU A 35 -24.89 7.87 -23.16
N PRO A 36 -24.00 7.34 -24.02
CA PRO A 36 -24.32 6.20 -24.87
C PRO A 36 -24.54 4.94 -24.01
N GLU A 37 -25.32 3.98 -24.51
CA GLU A 37 -25.26 2.63 -23.94
C GLU A 37 -23.82 2.11 -24.01
N PRO A 38 -23.30 1.48 -22.93
CA PRO A 38 -23.99 1.02 -21.73
C PRO A 38 -23.95 1.99 -20.52
N CYS A 39 -23.48 3.22 -20.70
CA CYS A 39 -23.07 4.10 -19.60
C CYS A 39 -24.21 4.67 -18.77
N TRP A 40 -25.39 4.88 -19.37
CA TRP A 40 -26.56 5.41 -18.66
C TRP A 40 -27.02 4.52 -17.49
N LYS A 41 -26.75 3.20 -17.55
CA LYS A 41 -27.08 2.25 -16.49
C LYS A 41 -26.38 2.57 -15.16
N PHE A 42 -25.26 3.27 -15.23
CA PHE A 42 -24.46 3.66 -14.07
C PHE A 42 -24.71 5.12 -13.66
N ALA A 43 -25.66 5.81 -14.30
CA ALA A 43 -26.00 7.18 -13.95
C ALA A 43 -26.54 7.22 -12.51
N GLY A 44 -25.92 8.06 -11.68
CA GLY A 44 -26.25 8.19 -10.26
C GLY A 44 -25.69 7.11 -9.34
N ASP A 45 -24.99 6.09 -9.87
CA ASP A 45 -24.28 5.12 -9.03
C ASP A 45 -22.95 5.69 -8.51
N SER A 46 -22.53 5.30 -7.31
CA SER A 46 -21.18 5.57 -6.80
C SER A 46 -20.19 4.57 -7.41
N VAL A 47 -19.43 5.04 -8.39
CA VAL A 47 -18.42 4.24 -9.09
C VAL A 47 -17.11 4.27 -8.30
N SER A 48 -16.56 3.09 -8.03
CA SER A 48 -15.19 2.93 -7.51
C SER A 48 -14.24 2.66 -8.67
N VAL A 49 -13.09 3.32 -8.68
CA VAL A 49 -11.99 3.07 -9.64
C VAL A 49 -10.80 2.50 -8.85
N GLY A 50 -10.11 1.53 -9.45
CA GLY A 50 -8.95 0.88 -8.85
C GLY A 50 -7.86 0.58 -9.88
N VAL A 51 -6.61 0.54 -9.42
CA VAL A 51 -5.49 -0.02 -10.19
C VAL A 51 -5.33 -1.47 -9.77
N ASP A 52 -5.48 -2.39 -10.72
CA ASP A 52 -5.50 -3.84 -10.48
C ASP A 52 -4.08 -4.40 -10.43
N ALA A 53 -3.30 -3.88 -9.50
CA ALA A 53 -1.96 -4.36 -9.22
C ALA A 53 -1.74 -4.44 -7.71
N ALA A 54 -1.22 -5.58 -7.26
CA ALA A 54 -0.81 -5.77 -5.87
C ALA A 54 0.39 -4.89 -5.49
N VAL A 55 1.21 -4.50 -6.48
CA VAL A 55 2.38 -3.63 -6.32
C VAL A 55 2.51 -2.78 -7.59
N VAL A 56 2.87 -1.51 -7.44
CA VAL A 56 3.21 -0.63 -8.56
C VAL A 56 4.59 -0.03 -8.34
N ARG A 57 5.46 -0.15 -9.33
CA ARG A 57 6.82 0.37 -9.37
C ARG A 57 7.03 1.38 -10.50
N PRO A 58 8.12 2.15 -10.48
CA PRO A 58 8.43 3.09 -11.55
C PRO A 58 8.60 2.40 -12.90
N GLY A 59 7.82 2.83 -13.89
CA GLY A 59 7.81 2.27 -15.24
C GLY A 59 6.81 1.13 -15.45
N ASP A 60 6.08 0.71 -14.40
CA ASP A 60 5.08 -0.34 -14.53
C ASP A 60 3.88 0.13 -15.37
N THR A 61 3.26 -0.81 -16.08
CA THR A 61 1.94 -0.63 -16.67
C THR A 61 0.94 -1.59 -16.02
N ALA A 62 -0.05 -1.06 -15.32
CA ALA A 62 -1.07 -1.83 -14.60
C ALA A 62 -2.47 -1.67 -15.23
N PRO A 63 -3.35 -2.68 -15.15
CA PRO A 63 -4.76 -2.52 -15.51
C PRO A 63 -5.47 -1.54 -14.57
N ILE A 64 -6.47 -0.84 -15.10
CA ILE A 64 -7.41 -0.04 -14.33
C ILE A 64 -8.80 -0.65 -14.47
N SER A 65 -9.50 -0.76 -13.36
CA SER A 65 -10.89 -1.22 -13.34
C SER A 65 -11.80 -0.20 -12.66
N ALA A 66 -13.07 -0.25 -13.03
CA ALA A 66 -14.11 0.49 -12.36
C ALA A 66 -15.30 -0.43 -12.06
N SER A 67 -15.94 -0.24 -10.92
CA SER A 67 -17.08 -1.06 -10.51
C SER A 67 -18.07 -0.28 -9.65
N VAL A 68 -19.31 -0.75 -9.65
CA VAL A 68 -20.35 -0.30 -8.72
C VAL A 68 -20.77 -1.47 -7.84
N ARG A 69 -21.05 -1.17 -6.57
CA ARG A 69 -21.65 -2.14 -5.65
C ARG A 69 -23.14 -1.84 -5.53
N ARG A 70 -23.99 -2.77 -5.96
CA ARG A 70 -25.45 -2.61 -5.83
C ARG A 70 -25.94 -3.23 -4.53
N ASN A 71 -26.77 -2.50 -3.78
CA ASN A 71 -27.26 -2.91 -2.47
C ASN A 71 -28.00 -4.26 -2.47
N TYR A 72 -28.61 -4.65 -3.60
CA TYR A 72 -29.42 -5.86 -3.73
C TYR A 72 -28.71 -7.04 -4.38
N ASN A 73 -27.46 -6.90 -4.83
CA ASN A 73 -26.72 -7.97 -5.47
C ASN A 73 -25.36 -8.16 -4.75
N PRO A 74 -25.06 -9.35 -4.20
CA PRO A 74 -23.75 -9.63 -3.62
C PRO A 74 -22.70 -9.76 -4.74
N GLY A 75 -22.28 -8.64 -5.30
CA GLY A 75 -21.29 -8.59 -6.36
C GLY A 75 -20.94 -7.16 -6.77
N TYR A 76 -19.77 -7.02 -7.36
CA TYR A 76 -19.36 -5.82 -8.07
C TYR A 76 -19.79 -5.95 -9.52
N GLU A 77 -20.50 -4.94 -10.02
CA GLU A 77 -20.78 -4.83 -11.45
C GLU A 77 -19.71 -3.95 -12.09
N MET A 78 -19.02 -4.47 -13.10
CA MET A 78 -17.96 -3.75 -13.79
C MET A 78 -18.53 -2.60 -14.64
N VAL A 79 -17.94 -1.42 -14.50
CA VAL A 79 -18.22 -0.26 -15.34
C VAL A 79 -17.26 -0.30 -16.54
N PRO A 80 -17.76 -0.35 -17.78
CA PRO A 80 -16.91 -0.33 -18.96
C PRO A 80 -16.03 0.93 -19.01
N ALA A 81 -14.76 0.77 -19.40
CA ALA A 81 -13.79 1.88 -19.44
C ALA A 81 -14.24 3.05 -20.33
N VAL A 82 -15.03 2.78 -21.39
CA VAL A 82 -15.62 3.79 -22.28
C VAL A 82 -16.57 4.76 -21.54
N CYS A 83 -17.07 4.38 -20.36
CA CYS A 83 -17.91 5.23 -19.53
C CYS A 83 -17.10 6.18 -18.62
N LEU A 84 -15.78 6.04 -18.60
CA LEU A 84 -14.87 6.87 -17.83
C LEU A 84 -14.21 7.87 -18.77
N SER A 85 -14.13 9.13 -18.34
CA SER A 85 -13.57 10.22 -19.15
C SER A 85 -12.79 11.21 -18.29
N ASP A 86 -12.13 12.18 -18.95
CA ASP A 86 -11.37 13.25 -18.29
C ASP A 86 -10.40 12.75 -17.21
N TRP A 87 -9.62 11.72 -17.56
CA TRP A 87 -8.62 11.17 -16.66
C TRP A 87 -7.61 12.24 -16.21
N ARG A 88 -7.39 12.31 -14.90
CA ARG A 88 -6.41 13.21 -14.28
C ARG A 88 -5.50 12.42 -13.37
N VAL A 89 -4.22 12.77 -13.41
CA VAL A 89 -3.20 12.15 -12.57
C VAL A 89 -2.51 13.24 -11.75
N SER A 90 -2.36 12.98 -10.47
CA SER A 90 -1.61 13.83 -9.54
C SER A 90 -0.55 12.99 -8.80
N PRO A 91 0.72 13.44 -8.73
CA PRO A 91 1.24 14.66 -9.34
C PRO A 91 1.27 14.57 -10.88
N VAL A 92 1.23 15.73 -11.54
CA VAL A 92 1.26 15.79 -13.01
C VAL A 92 2.55 15.14 -13.53
N GLY A 93 2.42 14.26 -14.52
CA GLY A 93 3.54 13.51 -15.08
C GLY A 93 3.90 12.23 -14.32
N ALA A 94 3.25 11.94 -13.18
CA ALA A 94 3.50 10.71 -12.43
C ALA A 94 3.04 9.46 -13.18
N ALA A 95 1.96 9.54 -13.94
CA ALA A 95 1.45 8.44 -14.74
C ALA A 95 0.63 8.95 -15.92
N ALA A 96 0.43 8.07 -16.90
CA ALA A 96 -0.43 8.30 -18.04
C ALA A 96 -1.41 7.13 -18.19
N VAL A 97 -2.70 7.44 -18.27
CA VAL A 97 -3.75 6.48 -18.60
C VAL A 97 -3.74 6.26 -20.12
N THR A 98 -3.87 5.02 -20.57
CA THR A 98 -3.93 4.69 -21.99
C THR A 98 -5.17 5.33 -22.65
N PRO A 99 -5.14 5.63 -23.96
CA PRO A 99 -6.26 6.29 -24.63
C PRO A 99 -7.60 5.54 -24.54
N ASP A 100 -7.56 4.22 -24.36
CA ASP A 100 -8.74 3.37 -24.18
C ASP A 100 -9.23 3.29 -22.72
N GLY A 101 -8.52 3.91 -21.78
CA GLY A 101 -8.88 3.98 -20.35
C GLY A 101 -8.68 2.67 -19.58
N THR A 102 -8.04 1.66 -20.17
CA THR A 102 -7.95 0.31 -19.56
C THR A 102 -6.68 0.07 -18.75
N ARG A 103 -5.64 0.89 -18.93
CA ARG A 103 -4.35 0.74 -18.28
C ARG A 103 -3.76 2.08 -17.87
N VAL A 104 -2.89 2.06 -16.87
CA VAL A 104 -2.07 3.20 -16.46
C VAL A 104 -0.60 2.81 -16.53
N THR A 105 0.22 3.68 -17.11
CA THR A 105 1.68 3.56 -17.12
C THR A 105 2.28 4.60 -16.19
N PHE A 106 3.06 4.15 -15.22
CA PHE A 106 3.72 5.01 -14.24
C PHE A 106 5.08 5.47 -14.76
N ALA A 107 5.45 6.71 -14.47
CA ALA A 107 6.72 7.26 -14.94
C ALA A 107 7.93 6.48 -14.38
N PRO A 108 8.98 6.28 -15.18
CA PRO A 108 10.11 5.40 -14.85
C PRO A 108 11.02 5.92 -13.73
N ASP A 109 10.94 7.22 -13.44
CA ASP A 109 11.73 7.98 -12.48
C ASP A 109 10.93 8.39 -11.23
N LEU A 110 9.73 7.84 -11.04
CA LEU A 110 8.94 8.09 -9.85
C LEU A 110 9.69 7.70 -8.56
N PRO A 111 9.81 8.61 -7.58
CA PRO A 111 10.37 8.27 -6.28
C PRO A 111 9.53 7.22 -5.55
N ALA A 112 10.19 6.30 -4.86
CA ALA A 112 9.54 5.39 -3.91
C ALA A 112 8.76 6.20 -2.84
N GLY A 113 7.63 5.67 -2.40
CA GLY A 113 6.71 6.33 -1.45
C GLY A 113 5.85 7.42 -2.08
N THR A 114 6.00 7.75 -3.36
CA THR A 114 5.13 8.74 -4.02
C THR A 114 3.68 8.24 -4.03
N THR A 115 2.76 9.06 -3.53
CA THR A 115 1.32 8.82 -3.66
C THR A 115 0.83 9.39 -4.99
N VAL A 116 0.35 8.51 -5.87
CA VAL A 116 -0.26 8.86 -7.16
C VAL A 116 -1.77 8.73 -7.05
N ALA A 117 -2.49 9.83 -7.26
CA ALA A 117 -3.93 9.85 -7.39
C ALA A 117 -4.31 9.81 -8.88
N ILE A 118 -5.21 8.90 -9.24
CA ILE A 118 -5.78 8.76 -10.58
C ILE A 118 -7.28 9.00 -10.45
N GLU A 119 -7.77 10.04 -11.13
CA GLU A 119 -9.17 10.44 -11.09
C GLU A 119 -9.80 10.32 -12.48
N ALA A 120 -11.08 9.98 -12.51
CA ALA A 120 -11.89 9.98 -13.72
C ALA A 120 -13.27 10.58 -13.45
N LEU A 121 -13.81 11.25 -14.46
CA LEU A 121 -15.25 11.45 -14.53
C LEU A 121 -15.93 10.12 -14.83
N THR A 122 -16.99 9.85 -14.08
CA THR A 122 -17.84 8.67 -14.26
C THR A 122 -19.27 9.13 -14.57
N PRO A 123 -20.17 8.23 -15.00
CA PRO A 123 -21.59 8.57 -15.18
C PRO A 123 -22.31 9.10 -13.92
N GLY A 124 -21.75 8.84 -12.73
CA GLY A 124 -22.27 9.32 -11.46
C GLY A 124 -21.45 10.47 -10.90
N GLU A 125 -20.53 10.14 -9.99
CA GLU A 125 -19.62 11.09 -9.35
C GLU A 125 -18.18 10.86 -9.80
N PRO A 126 -17.31 11.88 -9.79
CA PRO A 126 -15.89 11.66 -10.04
C PRO A 126 -15.33 10.61 -9.07
N ALA A 127 -14.60 9.64 -9.62
CA ALA A 127 -13.99 8.57 -8.85
C ALA A 127 -12.49 8.79 -8.74
N ARG A 128 -11.89 8.35 -7.64
CA ARG A 128 -10.45 8.45 -7.38
C ARG A 128 -9.90 7.10 -6.93
N ALA A 129 -8.82 6.69 -7.58
CA ALA A 129 -7.92 5.65 -7.10
C ALA A 129 -6.63 6.30 -6.56
N THR A 130 -6.08 5.74 -5.49
CA THR A 130 -4.79 6.18 -4.93
C THR A 130 -3.84 5.00 -4.86
N VAL A 131 -2.63 5.18 -5.36
CA VAL A 131 -1.56 4.16 -5.36
C VAL A 131 -0.31 4.75 -4.75
N ILE A 132 0.40 3.98 -3.92
CA ILE A 132 1.73 4.33 -3.42
C ILE A 132 2.76 3.58 -4.27
N ILE A 133 3.73 4.31 -4.81
CA ILE A 133 4.79 3.75 -5.64
C ILE A 133 5.83 3.07 -4.76
N ALA A 134 6.03 1.78 -4.99
CA ALA A 134 7.09 1.02 -4.36
C ALA A 134 8.42 1.29 -5.08
N GLY A 135 9.53 1.26 -4.35
CA GLY A 135 10.86 1.34 -4.94
C GLY A 135 11.09 0.23 -5.96
N ARG A 136 11.91 0.52 -6.99
CA ARG A 136 12.18 -0.40 -8.10
C ARG A 136 12.65 -1.79 -7.64
N ASN A 137 13.43 -1.82 -6.56
CA ASN A 137 13.96 -3.03 -5.94
C ASN A 137 13.45 -3.22 -4.51
N GLU A 138 12.39 -2.49 -4.12
CA GLU A 138 11.83 -2.59 -2.77
C GLU A 138 11.18 -3.97 -2.60
N ALA A 139 11.65 -4.69 -1.58
CA ALA A 139 11.01 -5.90 -1.09
C ALA A 139 9.75 -5.50 -0.32
N LEU A 140 8.59 -5.63 -0.96
CA LEU A 140 7.32 -5.38 -0.28
C LEU A 140 6.89 -6.63 0.47
N LEU A 141 6.72 -6.48 1.78
CA LEU A 141 6.21 -7.55 2.63
C LEU A 141 4.70 -7.80 2.43
N VAL A 142 4.00 -7.02 1.60
CA VAL A 142 2.54 -7.13 1.42
C VAL A 142 2.13 -8.53 0.96
N GLY A 143 1.16 -9.11 1.66
CA GLY A 143 0.60 -10.42 1.35
C GLY A 143 0.34 -11.27 2.59
N ARG A 144 -0.03 -12.54 2.37
CA ARG A 144 -0.24 -13.54 3.42
C ARG A 144 0.89 -14.56 3.43
N TYR A 145 1.35 -14.88 4.63
CA TYR A 145 2.46 -15.78 4.93
C TYR A 145 2.05 -16.83 5.97
N SER A 146 2.64 -18.02 5.86
CA SER A 146 2.45 -19.10 6.84
C SER A 146 3.81 -19.61 7.30
N GLU A 147 3.97 -19.80 8.61
CA GLU A 147 5.22 -20.27 9.22
C GLU A 147 5.58 -21.66 8.71
N VAL A 148 6.83 -21.81 8.30
CA VAL A 148 7.43 -23.08 7.87
C VAL A 148 8.43 -23.56 8.92
N GLU A 149 9.15 -22.62 9.55
CA GLU A 149 10.20 -22.92 10.50
C GLU A 149 10.32 -21.79 11.53
N ALA A 150 10.60 -22.16 12.78
CA ALA A 150 10.98 -21.23 13.84
C ALA A 150 12.15 -21.81 14.66
N THR A 151 13.27 -21.11 14.65
CA THR A 151 14.44 -21.41 15.49
C THR A 151 14.61 -20.30 16.52
N CYS A 152 14.71 -20.65 17.80
CA CYS A 152 14.80 -19.69 18.89
C CYS A 152 16.02 -19.96 19.78
N ASP A 153 16.49 -18.93 20.47
CA ASP A 153 17.52 -19.08 21.53
C ASP A 153 17.01 -19.88 22.75
N GLY A 154 15.68 -19.98 22.86
CA GLY A 154 14.97 -20.78 23.85
C GLY A 154 14.06 -21.83 23.19
N PRO A 155 13.06 -22.34 23.91
CA PRO A 155 12.08 -23.25 23.33
C PRO A 155 11.37 -22.61 22.13
N SER A 156 11.30 -23.31 21.00
CA SER A 156 10.49 -22.86 19.87
C SER A 156 9.00 -22.78 20.24
N PRO A 157 8.24 -21.85 19.62
CA PRO A 157 6.78 -21.77 19.77
C PRO A 157 6.12 -23.12 19.49
N ARG A 158 5.15 -23.50 20.33
CA ARG A 158 4.42 -24.77 20.16
C ARG A 158 3.38 -24.71 19.06
N GLN A 159 2.86 -23.52 18.79
CA GLN A 159 1.87 -23.27 17.76
C GLN A 159 2.52 -22.41 16.67
N PRO A 160 2.67 -22.94 15.44
CA PRO A 160 3.18 -22.15 14.34
C PRO A 160 2.17 -21.07 13.97
N VAL A 161 2.67 -19.93 13.50
CA VAL A 161 1.83 -18.87 12.93
C VAL A 161 1.29 -19.34 11.59
N GLN A 162 -0.01 -19.65 11.55
CA GLN A 162 -0.67 -20.13 10.33
C GLN A 162 -0.94 -19.00 9.34
N GLU A 163 -1.15 -17.79 9.85
CA GLU A 163 -1.38 -16.60 9.04
C GLU A 163 -0.69 -15.39 9.65
N LEU A 164 0.30 -14.87 8.93
CA LEU A 164 0.84 -13.54 9.10
C LEU A 164 0.49 -12.74 7.84
N ARG A 165 -0.14 -11.58 8.00
CA ARG A 165 -0.56 -10.75 6.87
C ARG A 165 0.01 -9.35 7.03
N PHE A 166 0.52 -8.80 5.94
CA PHE A 166 0.88 -7.38 5.80
C PHE A 166 0.04 -6.74 4.71
N THR A 167 -0.46 -5.54 4.97
CA THR A 167 -1.26 -4.77 4.03
C THR A 167 -0.52 -3.52 3.58
N ARG A 168 -0.90 -2.97 2.43
CA ARG A 168 -0.21 -1.82 1.82
C ARG A 168 -0.30 -0.54 2.66
N ASP A 169 -1.34 -0.40 3.47
CA ASP A 169 -1.57 0.71 4.39
C ASP A 169 -0.75 0.63 5.69
N GLY A 170 0.17 -0.33 5.79
CA GLY A 170 1.08 -0.44 6.93
C GLY A 170 0.49 -1.21 8.10
N HIS A 171 -0.60 -1.97 7.91
CA HIS A 171 -1.14 -2.84 8.95
C HIS A 171 -0.61 -4.26 8.85
N PHE A 172 -0.57 -4.94 9.98
CA PHE A 172 -0.33 -6.37 10.06
C PHE A 172 -1.39 -7.07 10.91
N SER A 173 -1.57 -8.37 10.66
CA SER A 173 -2.35 -9.25 11.51
C SER A 173 -1.68 -10.60 11.64
N LEU A 174 -1.84 -11.23 12.80
CA LEU A 174 -1.32 -12.56 13.09
C LEU A 174 -2.43 -13.47 13.60
N THR A 175 -2.44 -14.71 13.12
CA THR A 175 -3.36 -15.76 13.57
C THR A 175 -2.64 -17.11 13.67
N TRP A 176 -2.76 -17.77 14.82
CA TRP A 176 -2.26 -19.15 15.01
C TRP A 176 -3.27 -20.20 14.56
N GLN A 177 -4.58 -19.92 14.64
CA GLN A 177 -5.66 -20.83 14.26
C GLN A 177 -6.71 -20.10 13.42
N PRO A 178 -6.57 -20.06 12.08
CA PRO A 178 -7.48 -19.33 11.21
C PRO A 178 -8.87 -20.00 11.21
N PHE A 179 -9.89 -19.25 11.61
CA PHE A 179 -11.29 -19.64 11.54
C PHE A 179 -12.15 -18.41 11.21
N GLU A 180 -12.87 -18.47 10.09
CA GLU A 180 -13.65 -17.34 9.56
C GLU A 180 -12.84 -16.02 9.55
N ARG A 181 -13.27 -15.02 10.33
CA ARG A 181 -12.65 -13.69 10.45
C ARG A 181 -11.78 -13.54 11.71
N TYR A 182 -11.45 -14.64 12.38
CA TYR A 182 -10.69 -14.61 13.62
C TYR A 182 -9.24 -14.18 13.39
N VAL A 183 -8.78 -13.25 14.22
CA VAL A 183 -7.40 -12.75 14.26
C VAL A 183 -6.96 -12.72 15.71
N ASP A 184 -5.77 -13.22 16.01
CA ASP A 184 -5.27 -13.19 17.38
C ASP A 184 -4.89 -11.77 17.78
N TYR A 185 -4.01 -11.11 17.01
CA TYR A 185 -3.71 -9.70 17.20
C TYR A 185 -3.31 -9.00 15.92
N TRP A 186 -3.39 -7.67 15.96
CA TRP A 186 -3.15 -6.80 14.81
C TRP A 186 -2.52 -5.48 15.25
N GLY A 187 -2.00 -4.76 14.27
CA GLY A 187 -1.46 -3.44 14.50
C GLY A 187 -0.78 -2.88 13.28
N ASP A 188 0.21 -2.03 13.52
CA ASP A 188 0.95 -1.34 12.48
C ASP A 188 2.34 -1.94 12.33
N TYR A 189 2.91 -1.88 11.13
CA TYR A 189 4.29 -2.24 10.88
C TYR A 189 5.04 -1.12 10.17
N VAL A 190 6.32 -1.02 10.49
CA VAL A 190 7.28 -0.20 9.76
C VAL A 190 8.40 -1.11 9.33
N HIS A 191 8.74 -1.10 8.04
CA HIS A 191 9.85 -1.83 7.45
C HIS A 191 10.73 -0.85 6.66
N ASP A 192 12.02 -0.89 6.95
CA ASP A 192 13.05 -0.21 6.17
C ASP A 192 13.65 -1.24 5.20
N PRO A 193 13.38 -1.11 3.89
CA PRO A 193 13.86 -2.06 2.90
C PRO A 193 15.37 -1.98 2.66
N GLU A 194 16.05 -0.88 3.03
CA GLU A 194 17.49 -0.74 2.86
C GLU A 194 18.26 -1.48 3.96
N THR A 195 17.80 -1.35 5.20
CA THR A 195 18.45 -1.98 6.36
C THR A 195 17.80 -3.30 6.77
N GLY A 196 16.66 -3.64 6.19
CA GLY A 196 15.80 -4.75 6.60
C GLY A 196 15.14 -4.54 7.96
N ARG A 197 15.36 -3.42 8.65
CA ARG A 197 14.84 -3.21 10.00
C ARG A 197 13.32 -3.17 9.99
N MET A 198 12.71 -3.86 10.93
CA MET A 198 11.26 -3.93 11.04
C MET A 198 10.80 -3.84 12.48
N THR A 199 9.69 -3.12 12.68
CA THR A 199 8.98 -3.03 13.96
C THR A 199 7.50 -3.29 13.74
N LEU A 200 6.91 -4.10 14.61
CA LEU A 200 5.47 -4.32 14.72
C LEU A 200 4.97 -3.63 15.99
N THR A 201 3.92 -2.83 15.87
CA THR A 201 3.27 -2.15 16.99
C THR A 201 1.86 -2.71 17.12
N VAL A 202 1.60 -3.49 18.17
CA VAL A 202 0.25 -4.04 18.42
C VAL A 202 -0.69 -2.92 18.84
N THR A 203 -1.82 -2.80 18.16
CA THR A 203 -2.88 -1.81 18.49
C THR A 203 -4.16 -2.47 18.99
N GLY A 204 -4.32 -3.78 18.78
CA GLY A 204 -5.45 -4.55 19.29
C GLY A 204 -5.32 -6.04 19.02
N GLY A 205 -6.30 -6.82 19.49
CA GLY A 205 -6.32 -8.26 19.33
C GLY A 205 -7.44 -8.93 20.09
N ASN A 206 -7.87 -10.10 19.63
CA ASN A 206 -8.66 -11.03 20.45
C ASN A 206 -7.77 -11.71 21.52
N ARG A 207 -6.47 -11.77 21.24
CA ARG A 207 -5.41 -12.31 22.10
C ARG A 207 -4.12 -11.52 21.89
N VAL A 208 -4.08 -10.33 22.49
CA VAL A 208 -2.89 -9.46 22.48
C VAL A 208 -1.74 -10.14 23.24
N PRO A 209 -0.52 -10.18 22.67
CA PRO A 209 0.63 -10.76 23.37
C PRO A 209 1.00 -9.98 24.63
N ASP A 210 1.57 -10.67 25.60
CA ASP A 210 2.08 -10.05 26.83
C ASP A 210 3.44 -9.35 26.60
N SER A 211 4.01 -8.81 27.68
CA SER A 211 5.30 -8.11 27.67
C SER A 211 6.51 -8.98 27.31
N GLY A 212 6.31 -10.29 27.12
CA GLY A 212 7.36 -11.23 26.71
C GLY A 212 7.68 -11.21 25.21
N THR A 213 6.85 -10.55 24.39
CA THR A 213 7.08 -10.45 22.95
C THR A 213 8.23 -9.54 22.57
N ARG A 214 8.88 -9.89 21.45
CA ARG A 214 9.88 -9.07 20.81
C ARG A 214 9.45 -8.76 19.39
N LEU A 215 8.92 -7.57 19.22
CA LEU A 215 8.24 -7.15 18.01
C LEU A 215 9.10 -6.23 17.15
N SER A 216 10.41 -6.41 17.22
CA SER A 216 11.36 -5.65 16.40
C SER A 216 12.59 -6.49 16.10
N GLY A 217 13.06 -6.40 14.87
CA GLY A 217 14.14 -7.21 14.33
C GLY A 217 14.46 -6.83 12.89
N THR A 218 14.85 -7.81 12.09
CA THR A 218 15.05 -7.65 10.65
C THR A 218 14.11 -8.56 9.86
N ALA A 219 13.62 -8.07 8.73
CA ALA A 219 12.79 -8.79 7.79
C ALA A 219 13.38 -8.73 6.38
N GLU A 220 13.55 -9.90 5.77
CA GLU A 220 14.08 -10.07 4.43
C GLU A 220 13.08 -10.92 3.63
N LEU A 221 12.60 -10.39 2.51
CA LEU A 221 11.83 -11.16 1.55
C LEU A 221 12.78 -11.71 0.48
N ARG A 222 12.96 -13.02 0.46
CA ARG A 222 13.69 -13.73 -0.58
C ARG A 222 12.80 -13.97 -1.77
N SER A 223 13.19 -13.35 -2.88
CA SER A 223 12.38 -13.29 -4.09
C SER A 223 12.45 -14.57 -4.93
N ASP A 224 13.49 -15.38 -4.73
CA ASP A 224 13.78 -16.61 -5.45
C ASP A 224 12.95 -17.81 -4.96
N ASP A 225 12.71 -17.91 -3.65
CA ASP A 225 11.97 -19.02 -3.03
C ASP A 225 10.65 -18.60 -2.36
N HIS A 226 10.27 -17.33 -2.49
CA HIS A 226 9.08 -16.75 -1.87
C HIS A 226 9.05 -17.07 -0.36
N ARG A 227 10.15 -16.70 0.32
CA ARG A 227 10.28 -16.81 1.76
C ARG A 227 10.44 -15.45 2.42
N LEU A 228 9.63 -15.21 3.45
CA LEU A 228 9.86 -14.12 4.38
C LEU A 228 10.65 -14.66 5.56
N ILE A 229 11.79 -14.05 5.82
CA ILE A 229 12.64 -14.36 6.96
C ILE A 229 12.52 -13.21 7.94
N MET A 230 12.12 -13.51 9.18
CA MET A 230 12.05 -12.54 10.26
C MET A 230 13.01 -12.96 11.37
N ASP A 231 14.05 -12.18 11.62
CA ASP A 231 15.11 -12.47 12.58
C ASP A 231 15.11 -11.46 13.74
N GLY A 232 15.32 -11.94 14.96
CA GLY A 232 15.29 -11.13 16.18
C GLY A 232 13.89 -10.95 16.79
N PHE A 233 12.89 -11.66 16.29
CA PHE A 233 11.50 -11.55 16.71
C PHE A 233 11.12 -12.63 17.73
N TYR A 234 10.10 -12.36 18.54
CA TYR A 234 9.32 -13.38 19.23
C TYR A 234 7.85 -12.98 19.18
N LEU A 235 7.07 -13.70 18.37
CA LEU A 235 5.68 -13.36 18.02
C LEU A 235 4.66 -13.90 19.03
N GLY A 236 5.11 -14.66 20.03
CA GLY A 236 4.26 -15.41 20.96
C GLY A 236 4.08 -16.87 20.54
N ASP A 237 3.40 -17.67 21.37
CA ASP A 237 3.26 -19.12 21.18
C ASP A 237 1.79 -19.62 21.19
N GLY A 238 0.82 -18.71 21.08
CA GLY A 238 -0.60 -19.01 21.01
C GLY A 238 -1.23 -19.62 22.27
N GLN A 239 -0.47 -19.92 23.35
CA GLN A 239 -1.02 -20.56 24.56
C GLN A 239 -0.39 -20.07 25.90
N SER A 240 0.79 -19.45 25.90
CA SER A 240 1.58 -19.17 27.09
C SER A 240 2.31 -17.81 27.05
N ASN A 241 2.79 -17.40 28.22
CA ASN A 241 3.67 -16.25 28.39
C ASN A 241 5.08 -16.67 27.97
N GLY A 242 5.55 -16.16 26.84
CA GLY A 242 6.93 -16.42 26.43
C GLY A 242 7.91 -15.54 27.18
N SER A 243 9.06 -16.10 27.53
CA SER A 243 10.24 -15.35 27.94
C SER A 243 10.77 -14.52 26.77
N GLY A 244 11.38 -13.35 27.02
CA GLY A 244 11.94 -12.41 26.04
C GLY A 244 13.11 -12.91 25.19
N GLN A 245 12.97 -14.11 24.64
CA GLN A 245 13.85 -14.79 23.71
C GLN A 245 13.78 -14.13 22.33
N THR A 246 14.77 -14.42 21.50
CA THR A 246 14.73 -14.08 20.08
C THR A 246 14.61 -15.35 19.25
N CYS A 247 13.89 -15.21 18.15
CA CYS A 247 13.68 -16.26 17.18
C CYS A 247 13.93 -15.73 15.78
N ARG A 248 14.31 -16.67 14.93
CA ARG A 248 14.30 -16.58 13.50
C ARG A 248 13.12 -17.39 12.98
N TYR A 249 12.18 -16.71 12.35
CA TYR A 249 11.04 -17.32 11.66
C TYR A 249 11.30 -17.35 10.16
N VAL A 250 10.89 -18.43 9.52
CA VAL A 250 10.82 -18.57 8.08
C VAL A 250 9.36 -18.82 7.71
N PHE A 251 8.82 -17.96 6.85
CA PHE A 251 7.46 -18.10 6.35
C PHE A 251 7.45 -18.34 4.84
N ALA A 252 6.49 -19.13 4.37
CA ALA A 252 6.17 -19.26 2.95
C ALA A 252 5.16 -18.19 2.52
N GLY A 253 5.41 -17.54 1.38
CA GLY A 253 4.52 -16.51 0.80
C GLY A 253 5.28 -15.42 0.03
N PRO A 254 4.59 -14.39 -0.48
CA PRO A 254 3.18 -14.10 -0.25
C PRO A 254 2.26 -14.96 -1.13
N SER A 255 1.18 -15.48 -0.56
CA SER A 255 0.02 -15.93 -1.36
C SER A 255 -0.90 -14.72 -1.65
N LEU A 256 -1.32 -14.59 -2.91
CA LEU A 256 -2.31 -13.61 -3.34
C LEU A 256 -3.71 -14.24 -3.20
N GLN A 257 -4.64 -13.55 -2.52
CA GLN A 257 -6.08 -13.83 -2.57
C GLN A 257 -6.78 -12.64 -3.21
#